data_AF-W1Y193-F1
#
_entry.id   AF-W1Y193-F1
#
_cell.length_a   1.000
_cell.length_b   1.000
_cell.length_c   1.000
_cell.angle_alpha   90.00
_cell.angle_beta   90.00
_cell.angle_gamma   90.00
#
_symmetry.space_group_name_H-M   'P 1'
#
loop_
_entity.id
_entity.type
_entity.pdbx_description
1 polymer ?
#
loop_
_entity_poly.entity_id
_entity_poly.type
_entity_poly.pdbx_seq_one_letter_code
_entity_poly.pdbx_strand_id
1 'polypeptide(L)'
;LEFDEFFVTQVYTPNAGDGLKRLEERQIWDVKYAEYLAELDKEKTVLATGDYNVAHKEIDLANPASNRRSPGFTDEEREGFTNLLAKGFTDTFRHIHGDVPERYTWWAQRSKTSKIN
;
A
#
# COMPACT_ATOMS: atom_id res chain seq x y z
N LEU A 1 -1.15 6.97 -16.83
CA LEU A 1 -1.15 6.85 -18.31
C LEU A 1 -2.52 6.35 -18.73
N GLU A 2 -3.06 6.91 -19.80
CA GLU A 2 -4.32 6.46 -20.38
C GLU A 2 -4.04 5.70 -21.68
N PHE A 3 -4.71 4.56 -21.85
CA PHE A 3 -4.74 3.77 -23.06
C PHE A 3 -6.19 3.65 -23.53
N ASP A 4 -6.40 3.04 -24.71
CA ASP A 4 -7.72 2.93 -25.32
C ASP A 4 -8.72 2.19 -24.40
N GLU A 5 -8.28 1.11 -23.75
CA GLU A 5 -9.14 0.22 -22.95
C GLU A 5 -8.93 0.35 -21.42
N PHE A 6 -7.82 0.92 -20.96
CA PHE A 6 -7.47 0.94 -19.53
C PHE A 6 -6.61 2.13 -19.13
N PHE A 7 -6.60 2.43 -17.83
CA PHE A 7 -5.64 3.31 -17.19
C PHE A 7 -4.52 2.50 -16.51
N VAL A 8 -3.31 3.04 -16.53
CA VAL A 8 -2.22 2.59 -15.65
C VAL A 8 -1.87 3.74 -14.72
N THR A 9 -1.99 3.50 -13.41
CA THR A 9 -1.51 4.44 -12.39
C THR A 9 -0.26 3.88 -11.72
N GLN A 10 0.65 4.79 -11.37
CA GLN A 10 1.82 4.48 -10.57
C GLN A 10 1.84 5.42 -9.36
N VAL A 11 1.94 4.85 -8.16
CA VAL A 11 1.93 5.61 -6.91
C VAL A 11 3.20 5.36 -6.11
N TYR A 12 3.66 6.41 -5.43
CA TYR A 12 4.53 6.30 -4.28
C TYR A 12 3.79 6.93 -3.11
N THR A 13 3.09 6.11 -2.34
CA THR A 13 2.22 6.55 -1.26
C THR A 13 3.06 7.18 -0.15
N PRO A 14 2.64 8.31 0.46
CA PRO A 14 3.37 8.93 1.56
C PRO A 14 3.59 7.94 2.71
N ASN A 15 4.85 7.78 3.13
CA ASN A 15 5.16 7.04 4.34
C ASN A 15 4.65 7.82 5.57
N ALA A 16 4.09 7.13 6.57
CA ALA A 16 3.61 7.75 7.82
C ALA A 16 4.73 8.41 8.65
N GLY A 17 5.99 8.09 8.34
CA GLY A 17 7.20 8.68 8.89
C GLY A 17 7.53 8.21 10.29
N ASP A 18 8.79 8.41 10.69
CA ASP A 18 9.26 8.07 12.03
C ASP A 18 8.35 8.63 13.13
N GLY A 19 8.03 7.78 14.10
CA GLY A 19 7.11 8.12 15.19
C GLY A 19 5.67 8.38 14.74
N LEU A 20 5.29 7.94 13.53
CA LEU A 20 3.95 8.12 12.95
C LEU A 20 3.53 9.58 12.78
N LYS A 21 4.50 10.50 12.66
CA LYS A 21 4.27 11.95 12.64
C LYS A 21 3.40 12.45 11.48
N ARG A 22 3.20 11.64 10.43
CA ARG A 22 2.38 11.95 9.25
C ARG A 22 1.21 10.98 9.07
N LEU A 23 0.87 10.20 10.09
CA LEU A 23 -0.19 9.18 9.96
C LEU A 23 -1.54 9.81 9.60
N GLU A 24 -1.89 10.95 10.22
CA GLU A 24 -3.14 11.65 9.89
C GLU A 24 -3.18 12.13 8.43
N GLU A 25 -2.08 12.70 7.93
CA GLU A 25 -1.95 13.09 6.51
C GLU A 25 -2.06 11.88 5.58
N ARG A 26 -1.46 10.75 5.98
CA ARG A 26 -1.52 9.48 5.25
C ARG A 26 -2.96 8.95 5.17
N GLN A 27 -3.73 9.00 6.25
CA GLN A 27 -5.14 8.57 6.22
C GLN A 27 -5.99 9.43 5.27
N ILE A 28 -5.77 10.76 5.26
CA ILE A 28 -6.44 11.65 4.31
C ILE A 28 -6.03 11.32 2.87
N TRP A 29 -4.75 11.03 2.65
CA TRP A 29 -4.25 10.61 1.35
C TRP A 29 -4.90 9.31 0.87
N ASP A 30 -5.00 8.29 1.73
CA ASP A 30 -5.58 6.99 1.39
C ASP A 30 -7.03 7.13 0.91
N VAL A 31 -7.84 7.95 1.61
CA VAL A 31 -9.23 8.23 1.20
C VAL A 31 -9.27 8.88 -0.18
N LYS A 32 -8.49 9.96 -0.38
CA LYS A 32 -8.49 10.71 -1.65
C LYS A 32 -7.98 9.89 -2.83
N TYR A 33 -6.95 9.08 -2.60
CA TYR A 33 -6.39 8.24 -3.66
C TYR A 33 -7.36 7.12 -4.03
N ALA A 34 -8.01 6.49 -3.05
CA ALA A 34 -9.02 5.47 -3.31
C ALA A 34 -10.26 6.05 -4.03
N GLU A 35 -10.68 7.27 -3.70
CA GLU A 35 -11.72 7.99 -4.45
C GLU A 35 -11.29 8.28 -5.89
N TYR A 36 -10.08 8.79 -6.09
CA TYR A 36 -9.54 9.06 -7.42
C TYR A 36 -9.51 7.79 -8.30
N LEU A 37 -9.02 6.67 -7.77
CA LEU A 37 -8.99 5.41 -8.52
C LEU A 37 -10.41 4.93 -8.85
N ALA A 38 -11.36 5.07 -7.93
CA ALA A 38 -12.75 4.69 -8.19
C ALA A 38 -13.44 5.60 -9.22
N GLU A 39 -13.08 6.89 -9.32
CA GLU A 39 -13.56 7.75 -10.40
C GLU A 39 -13.01 7.32 -11.76
N LEU A 40 -11.72 6.98 -11.86
CA LEU A 40 -11.14 6.46 -13.09
C LEU A 40 -11.78 5.13 -13.54
N ASP A 41 -12.08 4.25 -12.59
CA ASP A 41 -12.64 2.91 -12.87
C ASP A 41 -14.08 2.97 -13.42
N LYS A 42 -14.78 4.10 -13.25
CA LYS A 42 -16.07 4.36 -13.91
C LYS A 42 -15.93 4.57 -15.41
N GLU A 43 -14.77 5.00 -15.88
CA GLU A 43 -14.51 5.30 -17.29
C GLU A 43 -13.90 4.09 -18.01
N LYS A 44 -12.83 3.52 -17.45
CA LYS A 44 -12.08 2.38 -18.01
C LYS A 44 -11.44 1.58 -16.88
N THR A 45 -11.13 0.31 -17.12
CA THR A 45 -10.43 -0.53 -16.14
C THR A 45 -9.14 0.13 -15.66
N VAL A 46 -8.88 0.08 -14.35
CA VAL A 46 -7.69 0.69 -13.73
C VAL A 46 -6.68 -0.38 -13.28
N LEU A 47 -5.46 -0.29 -13.82
CA LEU A 47 -4.30 -0.99 -13.31
C LEU A 47 -3.53 -0.08 -12.35
N ALA A 48 -3.77 -0.23 -11.05
CA ALA A 48 -3.12 0.56 -10.02
C ALA A 48 -1.85 -0.13 -9.50
N THR A 49 -0.69 0.51 -9.68
CA THR A 49 0.63 -0.07 -9.36
C THR A 49 1.47 0.88 -8.53
N GLY A 50 2.49 0.36 -7.84
CA GLY A 50 3.46 1.20 -7.14
C GLY A 50 3.78 0.71 -5.73
N ASP A 51 4.42 1.60 -4.97
CA ASP A 51 4.72 1.37 -3.56
C ASP A 51 3.66 2.06 -2.71
N TYR A 52 2.80 1.24 -2.12
CA TYR A 52 1.70 1.68 -1.26
C TYR A 52 2.12 1.97 0.19
N ASN A 53 3.39 1.75 0.56
CA ASN A 53 3.88 1.93 1.93
C ASN A 53 2.96 1.25 2.97
N VAL A 54 2.53 0.02 2.71
CA VAL A 54 1.72 -0.79 3.64
C VAL A 54 1.88 -2.28 3.35
N ALA A 55 2.07 -3.08 4.38
CA ALA A 55 1.84 -4.52 4.37
C ALA A 55 0.41 -4.77 4.90
N HIS A 56 -0.49 -5.33 4.08
CA HIS A 56 -1.93 -5.38 4.39
C HIS A 56 -2.26 -6.35 5.54
N LYS A 57 -1.73 -7.56 5.46
CA LYS A 57 -1.96 -8.67 6.39
C LYS A 57 -0.65 -9.07 7.07
N GLU A 58 -0.76 -9.81 8.16
CA GLU A 58 0.42 -10.32 8.90
C GLU A 58 1.36 -11.18 8.05
N ILE A 59 0.84 -11.84 7.01
CA ILE A 59 1.62 -12.65 6.08
C ILE A 59 2.47 -11.81 5.10
N ASP A 60 2.20 -10.51 4.99
CA ASP A 60 2.86 -9.59 4.06
C ASP A 60 4.18 -9.01 4.61
N LEU A 61 4.55 -9.35 5.85
CA LEU A 61 5.84 -8.95 6.45
C LEU A 61 6.40 -10.03 7.37
N ALA A 62 7.72 -10.00 7.59
CA ALA A 62 8.41 -11.03 8.38
C ALA A 62 8.13 -10.95 9.90
N ASN A 63 7.84 -9.76 10.45
CA ASN A 63 7.70 -9.56 11.89
C ASN A 63 6.46 -8.72 12.26
N PRO A 64 5.23 -9.23 12.05
CA PRO A 64 3.99 -8.47 12.28
C PRO A 64 3.85 -7.94 13.70
N ALA A 65 4.12 -8.78 14.70
CA ALA A 65 3.93 -8.44 16.12
C ALA A 65 4.77 -7.23 16.57
N SER A 66 6.01 -7.10 16.09
CA SER A 66 6.88 -5.97 16.46
C SER A 66 6.61 -4.71 15.64
N ASN A 67 5.93 -4.80 14.50
CA ASN A 67 5.75 -3.69 13.56
C ASN A 67 4.36 -3.05 13.63
N ARG A 68 3.42 -3.55 14.45
CA ARG A 68 2.04 -3.05 14.51
C ARG A 68 1.89 -1.54 14.81
N ARG A 69 2.94 -0.89 15.32
CA ARG A 69 3.00 0.57 15.55
C ARG A 69 4.14 1.26 14.77
N SER A 70 4.60 0.63 13.71
CA SER A 70 5.63 1.15 12.80
C SER A 70 4.98 1.59 11.49
N PRO A 71 5.53 2.62 10.81
CA PRO A 71 5.09 2.98 9.47
C PRO A 71 5.11 1.78 8.52
N GLY A 72 4.04 1.64 7.74
CA GLY A 72 3.82 0.51 6.83
C GLY A 72 3.10 -0.69 7.45
N PHE A 73 2.78 -0.67 8.75
CA PHE A 73 2.01 -1.77 9.37
C PHE A 73 1.11 -1.31 10.55
N THR A 74 0.71 -0.04 10.59
CA THR A 74 -0.30 0.39 11.57
C THR A 74 -1.68 -0.15 11.22
N ASP A 75 -2.58 -0.22 12.20
CA ASP A 75 -3.95 -0.65 11.95
C ASP A 75 -4.66 0.33 11.00
N GLU A 76 -4.35 1.62 11.07
CA GLU A 76 -4.89 2.66 10.20
C GLU A 76 -4.44 2.54 8.74
N GLU A 77 -3.14 2.29 8.49
CA GLU A 77 -2.63 2.10 7.12
C GLU A 77 -3.22 0.83 6.49
N ARG A 78 -3.33 -0.25 7.27
CA ARG A 78 -3.93 -1.52 6.84
C ARG A 78 -5.41 -1.36 6.53
N GLU A 79 -6.14 -0.61 7.36
CA GLU A 79 -7.54 -0.29 7.13
C GLU A 79 -7.73 0.61 5.90
N GLY A 80 -6.81 1.55 5.66
CA GLY A 80 -6.77 2.34 4.42
C GLY A 80 -6.69 1.45 3.17
N PHE A 81 -5.82 0.44 3.19
CA PHE A 81 -5.72 -0.53 2.10
C PHE A 81 -6.96 -1.44 1.99
N THR A 82 -7.52 -1.90 3.11
CA THR A 82 -8.81 -2.63 3.13
C THR A 82 -9.92 -1.82 2.46
N ASN A 83 -10.02 -0.52 2.77
CA ASN A 83 -11.03 0.37 2.20
C ASN A 83 -10.82 0.61 0.69
N LEU A 84 -9.57 0.66 0.22
CA LEU A 84 -9.28 0.69 -1.21
C LEU A 84 -9.81 -0.57 -1.91
N LEU A 85 -9.51 -1.76 -1.37
CA LEU A 85 -9.99 -3.03 -1.95
C LEU A 85 -11.53 -3.13 -1.91
N ALA A 86 -12.15 -2.63 -0.84
CA ALA A 86 -13.60 -2.61 -0.69
C ALA A 86 -14.33 -1.75 -1.75
N LYS A 87 -13.62 -0.86 -2.46
CA LYS A 87 -14.16 -0.11 -3.62
C LYS A 87 -14.22 -0.94 -4.91
N GLY A 88 -13.89 -2.23 -4.88
CA GLY A 88 -13.92 -3.13 -6.03
C GLY A 88 -12.54 -3.46 -6.60
N PHE A 89 -11.47 -2.94 -6.00
CA PHE A 89 -10.10 -3.26 -6.39
C PHE A 89 -9.66 -4.62 -5.86
N THR A 90 -8.77 -5.26 -6.60
CA THR A 90 -8.22 -6.59 -6.26
C THR A 90 -6.71 -6.51 -6.09
N ASP A 91 -6.19 -6.96 -4.94
CA ASP A 91 -4.77 -7.28 -4.80
C ASP A 91 -4.45 -8.48 -5.70
N THR A 92 -3.82 -8.21 -6.84
CA THR A 92 -3.57 -9.21 -7.89
C THR A 92 -2.64 -10.33 -7.42
N PHE A 93 -1.63 -10.02 -6.60
CA PHE A 93 -0.70 -11.02 -6.10
C PHE A 93 -1.42 -11.99 -5.17
N ARG A 94 -2.20 -11.47 -4.21
CA ARG A 94 -2.97 -12.29 -3.28
C ARG A 94 -4.12 -13.02 -3.94
N HIS A 95 -4.72 -12.45 -4.99
CA HIS A 95 -5.75 -13.13 -5.78
C HIS A 95 -5.19 -14.36 -6.53
N ILE A 96 -4.02 -14.22 -7.16
CA ILE A 96 -3.42 -15.29 -7.98
C ILE A 96 -2.75 -16.36 -7.10
N HIS A 97 -2.06 -15.96 -6.04
CA HIS A 97 -1.22 -16.86 -5.25
C HIS A 97 -1.82 -17.25 -3.89
N GLY A 98 -2.88 -16.57 -3.43
CA GLY A 98 -3.46 -16.79 -2.11
C GLY A 98 -2.52 -16.39 -0.97
N ASP A 99 -2.72 -17.06 0.17
CA ASP A 99 -1.98 -16.81 1.41
C ASP A 99 -0.63 -17.56 1.42
N VAL A 100 0.22 -17.31 0.42
CA VAL A 100 1.61 -17.78 0.39
C VAL A 100 2.50 -16.92 1.31
N PRO A 101 3.22 -17.51 2.29
CA PRO A 101 4.09 -16.76 3.19
C PRO A 101 5.43 -16.41 2.54
N GLU A 102 6.19 -15.53 3.19
CA GLU A 102 7.58 -15.20 2.83
C GLU A 102 7.72 -14.66 1.39
N ARG A 103 6.87 -13.69 1.05
CA ARG A 103 6.89 -12.98 -0.23
C ARG A 103 6.94 -11.49 0.04
N TYR A 104 8.12 -10.90 -0.13
CA TYR A 104 8.40 -9.51 0.24
C TYR A 104 9.01 -8.77 -0.95
N THR A 105 8.76 -7.47 -1.00
CA THR A 105 9.28 -6.56 -2.04
C THR A 105 10.27 -5.53 -1.49
N TRP A 106 10.45 -5.48 -0.17
CA TRP A 106 11.33 -4.52 0.51
C TRP A 106 12.04 -5.15 1.71
N TRP A 107 13.28 -4.70 1.96
CA TRP A 107 14.08 -5.06 3.13
C TRP A 107 14.79 -3.84 3.71
N ALA A 108 14.77 -3.70 5.03
CA ALA A 108 15.52 -2.65 5.72
C ALA A 108 17.03 -2.79 5.46
N GLN A 109 17.66 -1.74 4.95
CA GLN A 109 19.10 -1.69 4.80
C GLN A 109 19.75 -1.47 6.18
N ARG A 110 20.34 -2.52 6.74
CA ARG A 110 21.08 -2.49 8.02
C ARG A 110 22.59 -2.50 7.76
N SER A 111 23.12 -1.44 7.14
CA SER A 111 24.57 -1.23 7.05
C SER A 111 24.99 -0.07 7.95
N LYS A 112 26.17 -0.14 8.57
CA LYS A 112 26.74 0.97 9.37
C LYS A 112 26.92 2.27 8.57
N THR A 113 26.92 2.19 7.23
CA THR A 113 27.07 3.32 6.31
C THR A 113 25.82 3.64 5.50
N SER A 114 24.69 2.95 5.70
CA SER A 114 23.46 3.28 4.97
C SER A 114 22.83 4.55 5.52
N LYS A 115 22.34 5.41 4.62
CA LYS A 115 21.49 6.54 5.01
C LYS A 115 20.26 5.99 5.74
N ILE A 116 19.96 6.59 6.90
CA ILE A 116 18.68 6.39 7.57
C ILE A 116 17.66 7.14 6.71
N ASN A 117 16.70 6.42 6.15
CA ASN A 117 15.62 7.00 5.34
C ASN A 117 14.50 7.50 6.25
#